data_AF-A0A3N5RPC7-F1
#
_entry.id   AF-A0A3N5RPC7-F1
#
_cell.length_a   1.000
_cell.length_b   1.000
_cell.length_c   1.000
_cell.angle_alpha   90.00
_cell.angle_beta   90.00
_cell.angle_gamma   90.00
#
_symmetry.space_group_name_H-M   'P 1'
#
loop_
_entity.id
_entity.type
_entity.pdbx_description
1 polymer ?
#
loop_
_entity_poly.entity_id
_entity_poly.type
_entity_poly.pdbx_seq_one_letter_code
_entity_poly.pdbx_strand_id
1 'polypeptide(L)'
;MKLLTPYVLLITGGIVLFNVRTERKLYLYTWCFITYIITLILEIIGVRTGIIFGSYTYGNILGFSFYGVPLIIGFNWVIIIMASISIAQSAETNIILVALLTATLGVIFDITLEPVAVKLNYWKWEGDIIPLRNYYSWFVIAFFFSILASIMKIKLRSVFLEHYFLIQFMFFILLSLFI
;
A
#
# COMPACT_ATOMS: atom_id res chain seq x y z
N MET A 1 3.48 -2.67 -22.83
CA MET A 1 2.67 -3.13 -21.68
C MET A 1 2.92 -2.35 -20.38
N LYS A 2 4.18 -2.05 -19.97
CA LYS A 2 4.46 -1.33 -18.70
C LYS A 2 3.79 0.05 -18.55
N LEU A 3 3.55 0.77 -19.65
CA LEU A 3 2.89 2.09 -19.63
C LEU A 3 1.42 2.04 -19.18
N LEU A 4 0.79 0.86 -19.19
CA LEU A 4 -0.59 0.69 -18.74
C LEU A 4 -0.70 0.47 -17.22
N THR A 5 0.41 0.16 -16.55
CA THR A 5 0.46 -0.11 -15.10
C THR A 5 -0.32 0.92 -14.26
N PRO A 6 -0.09 2.25 -14.37
CA PRO A 6 -0.80 3.21 -13.51
C PRO A 6 -2.31 3.19 -13.73
N TYR A 7 -2.76 2.97 -14.97
CA TYR A 7 -4.19 2.88 -15.29
C TYR A 7 -4.81 1.60 -14.76
N VAL A 8 -4.09 0.47 -14.88
CA VAL A 8 -4.55 -0.81 -14.31
C VAL A 8 -4.71 -0.67 -12.81
N LEU A 9 -3.70 -0.16 -12.10
CA LEU A 9 -3.75 0.06 -10.65
C LEU A 9 -4.92 0.98 -10.24
N LEU A 10 -5.11 2.07 -10.99
CA LEU A 10 -6.19 3.02 -10.72
C LEU A 10 -7.57 2.38 -10.91
N ILE A 11 -7.77 1.67 -12.03
CA ILE A 11 -9.05 1.04 -12.35
C ILE A 11 -9.33 -0.09 -11.37
N THR A 12 -8.38 -0.99 -11.12
CA THR A 12 -8.59 -2.13 -10.22
C THR A 12 -8.80 -1.67 -8.78
N GLY A 13 -7.98 -0.73 -8.29
CA GLY A 13 -8.16 -0.16 -6.95
C GLY A 13 -9.46 0.63 -6.83
N GLY A 14 -9.85 1.35 -7.89
CA GLY A 14 -11.12 2.08 -7.95
C GLY A 14 -12.34 1.16 -7.91
N ILE A 15 -12.31 0.05 -8.66
CA ILE A 15 -13.36 -0.99 -8.62
C ILE A 15 -13.47 -1.59 -7.22
N VAL A 16 -12.34 -1.92 -6.59
CA VAL A 16 -12.33 -2.45 -5.22
C VAL A 16 -12.95 -1.45 -4.26
N LEU A 17 -12.48 -0.20 -4.24
CA LEU A 17 -13.00 0.85 -3.37
C LEU A 17 -14.50 1.09 -3.57
N PHE A 18 -14.98 1.11 -4.82
CA PHE A 18 -16.39 1.27 -5.15
C PHE A 18 -17.27 0.13 -4.61
N ASN A 19 -16.74 -1.10 -4.59
CA ASN A 19 -17.45 -2.29 -4.13
C ASN A 19 -17.33 -2.53 -2.62
N VAL A 20 -16.49 -1.78 -1.90
CA VAL A 20 -16.43 -1.86 -0.43
C VAL A 20 -17.74 -1.37 0.17
N ARG A 21 -18.40 -2.27 0.90
CA ARG A 21 -19.62 -1.96 1.65
C ARG A 21 -19.29 -1.71 3.11
N THR A 22 -19.70 -0.56 3.62
CA THR A 22 -19.61 -0.21 5.04
C THR A 22 -20.77 0.70 5.41
N GLU A 23 -21.23 0.63 6.65
CA GLU A 23 -22.27 1.53 7.19
C GLU A 23 -21.76 2.97 7.33
N ARG A 24 -20.43 3.16 7.37
CA ARG A 24 -19.76 4.45 7.62
C ARG A 24 -19.03 4.98 6.38
N LYS A 25 -19.71 5.06 5.24
CA LYS A 25 -19.09 5.45 3.95
C LYS A 25 -18.31 6.77 4.00
N LEU A 26 -18.86 7.80 4.65
CA LEU A 26 -18.17 9.09 4.78
C LEU A 26 -16.84 8.94 5.52
N TYR A 27 -16.84 8.25 6.67
CA TYR A 27 -15.63 7.98 7.44
C TYR A 27 -14.61 7.15 6.65
N LEU A 28 -15.07 6.18 5.85
CA LEU A 28 -14.18 5.44 4.96
C LEU A 28 -13.50 6.36 3.95
N TYR A 29 -14.24 7.21 3.24
CA TYR A 29 -13.64 8.12 2.27
C TYR A 29 -12.74 9.17 2.93
N THR A 30 -13.11 9.66 4.11
CA THR A 30 -12.23 10.53 4.91
C THR A 30 -10.95 9.82 5.30
N TRP A 31 -11.03 8.56 5.76
CA TRP A 31 -9.86 7.75 6.09
C TRP A 31 -8.98 7.53 4.85
N CYS A 32 -9.56 7.12 3.72
CA CYS A 32 -8.82 6.93 2.46
C CYS A 32 -8.10 8.21 2.04
N PHE A 33 -8.76 9.36 2.13
CA PHE A 33 -8.17 10.65 1.78
C PHE A 33 -7.02 11.02 2.73
N ILE A 34 -7.20 10.88 4.04
CA ILE A 34 -6.16 11.17 5.03
C ILE A 34 -4.96 10.24 4.82
N THR A 35 -5.19 8.93 4.66
CA THR A 35 -4.15 7.95 4.39
C THR A 35 -3.41 8.26 3.10
N TYR A 36 -4.13 8.60 2.02
CA TYR A 36 -3.52 8.98 0.74
C TYR A 36 -2.59 10.19 0.88
N ILE A 37 -3.07 11.27 1.51
CA ILE A 37 -2.30 12.51 1.64
C ILE A 37 -1.07 12.29 2.52
N ILE A 38 -1.22 11.64 3.67
CA ILE A 38 -0.10 11.43 4.58
C ILE A 38 0.93 10.47 3.97
N THR A 39 0.51 9.35 3.38
CA THR A 39 1.45 8.41 2.73
C THR A 39 2.18 9.08 1.58
N LEU A 40 1.50 9.88 0.74
CA LEU A 40 2.14 10.64 -0.33
C LEU A 40 3.16 11.67 0.21
N ILE A 41 2.86 12.36 1.31
CA ILE A 41 3.80 13.28 1.95
C ILE A 41 5.02 12.52 2.50
N LEU A 42 4.81 11.38 3.17
CA LEU A 42 5.90 10.55 3.68
C LEU A 42 6.78 10.03 2.55
N GLU A 43 6.20 9.63 1.41
CA GLU A 43 6.93 9.28 0.20
C GLU A 43 7.75 10.45 -0.34
N ILE A 44 7.18 11.65 -0.43
CA ILE A 44 7.90 12.84 -0.93
C ILE A 44 9.07 13.19 -0.01
N ILE A 45 8.87 13.12 1.31
CA ILE A 45 9.94 13.33 2.29
C ILE A 45 10.98 12.20 2.15
N GLY A 46 10.54 10.96 1.97
CA GLY A 46 11.38 9.77 1.78
C GLY A 46 12.31 9.93 0.58
N VAL A 47 11.78 10.20 -0.60
CA VAL A 47 12.56 10.40 -1.84
C VAL A 47 13.52 11.58 -1.73
N ARG A 48 13.13 12.67 -1.06
CA ARG A 48 13.97 13.88 -0.96
C ARG A 48 15.07 13.79 0.08
N THR A 49 14.85 13.06 1.17
CA THR A 49 15.76 13.06 2.33
C THR A 49 16.46 11.74 2.55
N GLY A 50 15.90 10.63 2.05
CA GLY A 50 16.34 9.27 2.36
C GLY A 50 16.06 8.83 3.81
N ILE A 51 15.46 9.68 4.64
CA ILE A 51 15.38 9.43 6.10
C ILE A 51 14.29 8.40 6.44
N ILE A 52 13.17 8.38 5.70
CA ILE A 52 12.02 7.54 6.04
C ILE A 52 12.24 6.10 5.57
N PHE A 53 12.50 5.89 4.28
CA PHE A 53 12.61 4.54 3.70
C PHE A 53 14.06 4.15 3.36
N GLY A 54 14.95 5.12 3.28
CA GLY A 54 16.27 5.01 2.63
C GLY A 54 16.31 5.82 1.34
N SER A 55 17.46 5.87 0.67
CA SER A 55 17.62 6.59 -0.59
C SER A 55 17.12 5.77 -1.77
N TYR A 56 16.15 6.30 -2.52
CA TYR A 56 15.62 5.70 -3.75
C TYR A 56 15.08 6.77 -4.69
N THR A 57 14.95 6.42 -5.96
CA THR A 57 14.36 7.27 -6.99
C THR A 57 13.28 6.51 -7.76
N TYR A 58 12.16 7.17 -8.01
CA TYR A 58 11.10 6.60 -8.85
C TYR A 58 11.47 6.66 -10.34
N GLY A 59 11.10 5.62 -11.07
CA GLY A 59 11.16 5.59 -12.53
C GLY A 59 9.93 6.24 -13.18
N ASN A 60 9.93 6.28 -14.52
CA ASN A 60 8.88 6.96 -15.31
C ASN A 60 7.67 6.06 -15.65
N ILE A 61 7.56 4.88 -15.03
CA ILE A 61 6.56 3.86 -15.43
C ILE A 61 5.21 4.08 -14.75
N LEU A 62 5.19 4.66 -13.55
CA LEU A 62 4.01 4.79 -12.70
C LEU A 62 3.17 6.05 -13.01
N GLY A 63 3.36 6.63 -14.18
CA GLY A 63 2.57 7.76 -14.67
C GLY A 63 3.02 9.09 -14.07
N PHE A 64 2.06 9.97 -13.79
CA PHE A 64 2.32 11.33 -13.36
C PHE A 64 2.93 11.39 -11.94
N SER A 65 4.09 12.04 -11.85
CA SER A 65 4.83 12.22 -10.61
C SER A 65 4.70 13.66 -10.09
N PHE A 66 4.50 13.79 -8.78
CA PHE A 66 4.49 15.06 -8.07
C PHE A 66 5.67 15.09 -7.11
N TYR A 67 6.55 16.08 -7.24
CA TYR A 67 7.81 16.18 -6.48
C TYR A 67 8.68 14.91 -6.47
N GLY A 68 8.67 14.16 -7.57
CA GLY A 68 9.45 12.92 -7.73
C GLY A 68 8.73 11.66 -7.27
N VAL A 69 7.47 11.76 -6.81
CA VAL A 69 6.66 10.62 -6.36
C VAL A 69 5.44 10.43 -7.26
N PRO A 70 5.24 9.26 -7.89
CA PRO A 70 4.04 8.93 -8.64
C PRO A 70 2.79 8.98 -7.76
N LEU A 71 1.77 9.73 -8.17
CA LEU A 71 0.53 9.86 -7.38
C LEU A 71 -0.18 8.52 -7.17
N ILE A 72 -0.03 7.59 -8.12
CA ILE A 72 -0.66 6.28 -8.06
C ILE A 72 -0.15 5.42 -6.88
N ILE A 73 1.07 5.67 -6.38
CA ILE A 73 1.63 4.89 -5.28
C ILE A 73 0.89 5.13 -3.97
N GLY A 74 0.62 6.39 -3.63
CA GLY A 74 -0.18 6.70 -2.44
C GLY A 74 -1.55 6.02 -2.51
N PHE A 75 -2.18 6.00 -3.70
CA PHE A 75 -3.46 5.32 -3.89
C PHE A 75 -3.34 3.80 -3.70
N ASN A 76 -2.30 3.18 -4.27
CA ASN A 76 -2.11 1.73 -4.12
C ASN A 76 -1.90 1.34 -2.65
N TRP A 77 -1.10 2.10 -1.91
CA TRP A 77 -0.90 1.86 -0.47
C TRP A 77 -2.19 2.00 0.34
N VAL A 78 -3.08 2.94 0.01
CA VAL A 78 -4.42 3.02 0.63
C VAL A 78 -5.18 1.71 0.42
N ILE A 79 -5.23 1.18 -0.80
CA ILE A 79 -5.96 -0.07 -1.08
C ILE A 79 -5.32 -1.26 -0.37
N ILE A 80 -3.99 -1.37 -0.36
CA ILE A 80 -3.28 -2.45 0.31
C ILE A 80 -3.50 -2.41 1.83
N ILE A 81 -3.34 -1.25 2.47
CA ILE A 81 -3.59 -1.10 3.92
C ILE A 81 -5.06 -1.41 4.23
N MET A 82 -6.00 -0.89 3.43
CA MET A 82 -7.43 -1.17 3.59
C MET A 82 -7.74 -2.65 3.47
N ALA A 83 -7.09 -3.36 2.54
CA ALA A 83 -7.26 -4.79 2.36
C ALA A 83 -6.66 -5.61 3.50
N SER A 84 -5.47 -5.24 3.96
CA SER A 84 -4.85 -5.81 5.16
C SER A 84 -5.74 -5.62 6.41
N ILE A 85 -6.39 -4.47 6.56
CA ILE A 85 -7.37 -4.24 7.64
C ILE A 85 -8.57 -5.19 7.50
N SER A 86 -9.12 -5.36 6.30
CA SER A 86 -10.25 -6.28 6.06
C SER A 86 -9.90 -7.71 6.47
N ILE A 87 -8.71 -8.20 6.07
CA ILE A 87 -8.21 -9.53 6.44
C ILE A 87 -7.98 -9.62 7.97
N ALA A 88 -7.36 -8.60 8.57
CA ALA A 88 -7.10 -8.60 10.02
C ALA A 88 -8.40 -8.58 10.85
N GLN A 89 -9.41 -7.81 10.44
CA GLN A 89 -10.71 -7.71 11.12
C GLN A 89 -11.60 -8.96 10.95
N SER A 90 -11.28 -9.83 9.98
CA SER A 90 -11.95 -11.14 9.85
C SER A 90 -11.34 -12.19 10.78
N ALA A 91 -10.05 -12.07 11.10
CA ALA A 91 -9.33 -12.97 12.00
C ALA A 91 -9.42 -12.56 13.48
N GLU A 92 -9.52 -11.26 13.79
CA GLU A 92 -9.38 -10.75 15.15
C GLU A 92 -10.30 -9.54 15.40
N THR A 93 -10.60 -9.27 16.67
CA THR A 93 -11.45 -8.15 17.11
C THR A 93 -10.75 -7.15 18.00
N ASN A 94 -9.66 -7.55 18.68
CA ASN A 94 -8.86 -6.63 19.48
C ASN A 94 -8.16 -5.61 18.59
N ILE A 95 -8.36 -4.31 18.87
CA ILE A 95 -7.87 -3.20 18.05
C ILE A 95 -6.35 -3.24 17.83
N ILE A 96 -5.58 -3.58 18.87
CA ILE A 96 -4.12 -3.62 18.79
C ILE A 96 -3.67 -4.83 17.98
N LEU A 97 -4.26 -6.01 18.20
CA LEU A 97 -3.93 -7.20 17.43
C LEU A 97 -4.31 -7.03 15.95
N VAL A 98 -5.46 -6.43 15.65
CA VAL A 98 -5.85 -6.08 14.27
C VAL A 98 -4.83 -5.15 13.62
N ALA A 99 -4.33 -4.15 14.35
CA ALA A 99 -3.29 -3.25 13.83
C ALA A 99 -1.94 -3.94 13.62
N LEU A 100 -1.53 -4.83 14.54
CA LEU A 100 -0.32 -5.65 14.37
C LEU A 100 -0.44 -6.56 13.14
N LEU A 101 -1.56 -7.27 12.99
CA LEU A 101 -1.83 -8.14 11.84
C LEU A 101 -1.85 -7.34 10.54
N THR A 102 -2.51 -6.17 10.52
CA THR A 102 -2.53 -5.27 9.36
C THR A 102 -1.12 -4.86 8.94
N ALA A 103 -0.30 -4.45 9.91
CA ALA A 103 1.07 -4.02 9.67
C ALA A 103 1.95 -5.16 9.16
N THR A 104 1.84 -6.34 9.77
CA THR A 104 2.54 -7.56 9.33
C THR A 104 2.14 -7.94 7.90
N LEU A 105 0.85 -7.94 7.56
CA LEU A 105 0.37 -8.22 6.20
C LEU A 105 0.90 -7.20 5.19
N GLY A 106 0.89 -5.90 5.55
CA GLY A 106 1.45 -4.85 4.73
C GLY A 106 2.94 -5.06 4.44
N VAL A 107 3.74 -5.41 5.44
CA VAL A 107 5.18 -5.69 5.27
C VAL A 107 5.42 -6.97 4.48
N ILE A 108 4.64 -8.03 4.69
CA ILE A 108 4.76 -9.26 3.89
C ILE A 108 4.49 -8.97 2.41
N PHE A 109 3.48 -8.15 2.14
CA PHE A 109 3.18 -7.68 0.78
C PHE A 109 4.36 -6.87 0.22
N ASP A 110 4.90 -5.95 1.00
CA ASP A 110 6.03 -5.09 0.60
C ASP A 110 7.29 -5.90 0.26
N ILE A 111 7.68 -6.86 1.12
CA ILE A 111 8.81 -7.76 0.89
C ILE A 111 8.66 -8.53 -0.43
N THR A 112 7.43 -8.87 -0.79
CA THR A 112 7.13 -9.61 -2.03
C THR A 112 7.15 -8.69 -3.26
N LEU A 113 6.71 -7.44 -3.10
CA LEU A 113 6.66 -6.42 -4.14
C LEU A 113 8.05 -5.90 -4.51
N GLU A 114 8.89 -5.62 -3.52
CA GLU A 114 10.16 -4.89 -3.66
C GLU A 114 11.10 -5.45 -4.76
N PRO A 115 11.45 -6.75 -4.80
CA PRO A 115 12.33 -7.28 -5.83
C PRO A 115 11.77 -7.12 -7.25
N VAL A 116 10.45 -7.28 -7.40
CA VAL A 116 9.76 -7.14 -8.67
C VAL A 116 9.70 -5.68 -9.10
N ALA A 117 9.42 -4.77 -8.18
CA ALA A 117 9.34 -3.34 -8.44
C ALA A 117 10.67 -2.77 -8.97
N VAL A 118 11.80 -3.19 -8.38
CA VAL A 118 13.15 -2.82 -8.85
C VAL A 118 13.39 -3.33 -10.27
N LYS A 119 13.14 -4.62 -10.53
CA LYS A 119 13.30 -5.23 -11.87
C LYS A 119 12.37 -4.60 -12.93
N LEU A 120 11.19 -4.16 -12.52
CA LEU A 120 10.25 -3.50 -13.42
C LEU A 120 10.62 -2.04 -13.71
N ASN A 121 11.59 -1.45 -13.00
CA ASN A 121 11.95 -0.02 -12.98
C ASN A 121 10.84 0.89 -12.42
N TYR A 122 10.11 0.41 -11.41
CA TYR A 122 9.17 1.27 -10.67
C TYR A 122 9.92 2.26 -9.79
N TRP A 123 10.90 1.79 -9.04
CA TRP A 123 11.89 2.60 -8.33
C TRP A 123 13.24 1.87 -8.31
N LYS A 124 14.29 2.60 -7.94
CA LYS A 124 15.65 2.07 -7.76
C LYS A 124 16.20 2.54 -6.43
N TRP A 125 16.70 1.59 -5.65
CA TRP A 125 17.40 1.87 -4.40
C TRP A 125 18.86 2.26 -4.66
N GLU A 126 19.38 3.17 -3.85
CA GLU A 126 20.80 3.49 -3.88
C GLU A 126 21.63 2.25 -3.48
N GLY A 127 22.60 1.89 -4.31
CA GLY A 127 23.44 0.70 -4.08
C GLY A 127 22.75 -0.65 -4.30
N ASP A 128 21.57 -0.67 -4.93
CA ASP A 128 20.78 -1.88 -5.23
C ASP A 128 20.42 -2.74 -3.99
N ILE A 129 20.46 -2.14 -2.80
CA ILE A 129 20.11 -2.78 -1.53
C ILE A 129 18.81 -2.17 -1.01
N ILE A 130 17.81 -3.01 -0.78
CA ILE A 130 16.54 -2.59 -0.15
C ILE A 130 16.77 -2.44 1.36
N PRO A 131 16.66 -1.23 1.94
CA PRO A 131 16.95 -1.01 3.35
C PRO A 131 15.89 -1.64 4.25
N LEU A 132 16.30 -2.27 5.36
CA LEU A 132 15.36 -2.79 6.37
C LEU A 132 14.45 -1.69 6.95
N ARG A 133 14.92 -0.43 6.93
CA ARG A 133 14.14 0.73 7.35
C ARG A 133 12.86 0.89 6.52
N ASN A 134 12.87 0.55 5.23
CA ASN A 134 11.67 0.60 4.39
C ASN A 134 10.53 -0.22 5.01
N TYR A 135 10.81 -1.48 5.33
CA TYR A 135 9.84 -2.40 5.93
C TYR A 135 9.39 -1.94 7.32
N TYR A 136 10.32 -1.42 8.14
CA TYR A 136 9.96 -0.87 9.45
C TYR A 136 9.03 0.36 9.31
N SER A 137 9.31 1.25 8.37
CA SER A 137 8.48 2.43 8.12
C SER A 137 7.09 2.02 7.64
N TRP A 138 6.97 1.08 6.70
CA TRP A 138 5.67 0.57 6.27
C TRP A 138 4.90 -0.17 7.36
N PHE A 139 5.60 -0.88 8.26
CA PHE A 139 4.98 -1.47 9.45
C PHE A 139 4.32 -0.39 10.31
N VAL A 140 5.06 0.66 10.66
CA VAL A 140 4.56 1.76 11.52
C VAL A 140 3.40 2.50 10.83
N ILE A 141 3.52 2.77 9.54
CA ILE A 141 2.48 3.46 8.74
C ILE A 141 1.19 2.63 8.72
N ALA A 142 1.28 1.35 8.35
CA ALA A 142 0.11 0.47 8.28
C ALA A 142 -0.52 0.24 9.67
N PHE A 143 0.29 0.10 10.71
CA PHE A 143 -0.18 0.02 12.10
C PHE A 143 -0.98 1.27 12.48
N PHE A 144 -0.41 2.46 12.25
CA PHE A 144 -1.05 3.74 12.56
C PHE A 144 -2.40 3.89 11.84
N PHE A 145 -2.45 3.57 10.54
CA PHE A 145 -3.68 3.69 9.78
C PHE A 145 -4.73 2.65 10.13
N SER A 146 -4.34 1.46 10.59
CA SER A 146 -5.27 0.49 11.19
C SER A 146 -5.89 0.99 12.49
N ILE A 147 -5.09 1.60 13.37
CA ILE A 147 -5.58 2.23 14.60
C ILE A 147 -6.55 3.37 14.25
N LEU A 148 -6.20 4.23 13.29
CA LEU A 148 -7.07 5.31 12.84
C LEU A 148 -8.41 4.77 12.31
N ALA A 149 -8.40 3.71 11.49
CA ALA A 149 -9.62 3.08 11.00
C ALA A 149 -10.49 2.55 12.15
N SER A 150 -9.85 1.95 13.16
CA SER A 150 -10.52 1.41 14.34
C SER A 150 -11.13 2.52 15.22
N ILE A 151 -10.43 3.65 15.41
CA ILE A 151 -10.95 4.84 16.12
C ILE A 151 -12.16 5.43 15.37
N MET A 152 -12.08 5.48 14.04
CA MET A 152 -13.20 5.91 13.18
C MET A 152 -14.33 4.88 13.10
N LYS A 153 -14.17 3.73 13.79
CA LYS A 153 -15.12 2.60 13.86
C LYS A 153 -15.48 2.05 12.47
N ILE A 154 -14.52 2.08 11.54
CA ILE A 154 -14.69 1.56 10.20
C ILE A 154 -14.58 0.04 10.26
N LYS A 155 -15.68 -0.64 9.93
CA LYS A 155 -15.70 -2.08 9.73
C LYS A 155 -15.55 -2.37 8.24
N LEU A 156 -14.47 -3.05 7.90
CA LEU A 156 -14.14 -3.50 6.56
C LEU A 156 -14.26 -5.02 6.56
N ARG A 157 -15.33 -5.51 5.93
CA ARG A 157 -15.50 -6.93 5.61
C ARG A 157 -15.89 -7.00 4.16
N SER A 158 -14.89 -7.18 3.30
CA SER A 158 -15.10 -7.17 1.85
C SER A 158 -14.27 -8.26 1.19
N VAL A 159 -14.98 -9.22 0.61
CA VAL A 159 -14.41 -10.25 -0.25
C VAL A 159 -13.58 -9.62 -1.38
N PHE A 160 -13.99 -8.46 -1.90
CA PHE A 160 -13.22 -7.74 -2.94
C PHE A 160 -11.86 -7.25 -2.45
N LEU A 161 -11.76 -6.79 -1.19
CA LEU A 161 -10.49 -6.35 -0.62
C LEU A 161 -9.55 -7.55 -0.42
N GLU A 162 -10.08 -8.62 0.16
CA GLU A 162 -9.33 -9.86 0.42
C GLU A 162 -8.82 -10.47 -0.89
N HIS A 163 -9.68 -10.58 -1.90
CA HIS A 163 -9.29 -11.09 -3.21
C HIS A 163 -8.29 -10.18 -3.91
N TYR A 164 -8.46 -8.85 -3.83
CA TYR A 164 -7.48 -7.93 -4.41
C TYR A 164 -6.09 -8.13 -3.80
N PHE A 165 -6.00 -8.21 -2.47
CA PHE A 165 -4.74 -8.47 -1.78
C PHE A 165 -4.12 -9.79 -2.23
N LEU A 166 -4.90 -10.89 -2.21
CA LEU A 166 -4.41 -12.21 -2.58
C LEU A 166 -3.96 -12.28 -4.05
N ILE A 167 -4.73 -11.70 -4.97
CA ILE A 167 -4.41 -11.68 -6.40
C ILE A 167 -3.13 -10.88 -6.64
N GLN A 168 -2.99 -9.69 -6.03
CA GLN A 168 -1.77 -8.88 -6.16
C GLN A 168 -0.56 -9.59 -5.55
N PHE A 169 -0.73 -10.17 -4.36
CA PHE A 169 0.32 -10.92 -3.68
C PHE A 169 0.80 -12.11 -4.52
N MET A 170 -0.13 -12.93 -5.02
CA MET A 170 0.20 -14.05 -5.91
C MET A 170 0.80 -13.57 -7.24
N PHE A 171 0.31 -12.45 -7.79
CA PHE A 171 0.86 -11.87 -9.00
C PHE A 171 2.33 -11.51 -8.83
N PHE A 172 2.72 -10.84 -7.73
CA PHE A 172 4.12 -10.49 -7.48
C PHE A 172 4.99 -11.72 -7.20
N ILE A 173 4.50 -12.72 -6.46
CA ILE A 173 5.21 -14.00 -6.27
C ILE A 173 5.46 -14.66 -7.63
N LEU A 174 4.42 -14.87 -8.43
CA LEU A 174 4.54 -15.53 -9.72
C LEU A 174 5.47 -14.75 -10.63
N LEU A 175 5.31 -13.42 -10.70
CA LEU A 175 6.15 -12.59 -11.53
C LEU A 175 7.62 -12.65 -11.09
N SER A 176 7.90 -12.69 -9.78
CA SER A 176 9.27 -12.83 -9.25
C SER A 176 10.01 -14.10 -9.71
N LEU A 177 9.27 -15.14 -10.13
CA LEU A 177 9.86 -16.39 -10.65
C LEU A 177 10.29 -16.26 -12.13
N PHE A 178 9.75 -15.28 -12.87
CA PHE A 178 9.98 -15.12 -14.32
C PHE A 178 10.95 -13.99 -14.69
N ILE A 179 11.25 -13.08 -13.77
CA ILE A 179 12.21 -11.98 -13.95
C ILE A 179 13.38 -12.12 -13.02
#